data_AF-A0A0G0GQ04-F1
#
_entry.id   AF-A0A0G0GQ04-F1
#
_cell.length_a   1.000
_cell.length_b   1.000
_cell.length_c   1.000
_cell.angle_alpha   90.00
_cell.angle_beta   90.00
_cell.angle_gamma   90.00
#
_symmetry.space_group_name_H-M   'P 1'
#
loop_
_entity.id
_entity.type
_entity.pdbx_description
1 polymer ?
#
loop_
_entity_poly.entity_id
_entity_poly.type
_entity_poly.pdbx_seq_one_letter_code
_entity_poly.pdbx_strand_id
1 'polypeptide(L)'
;MIDQKVVEYSQKLKQIGIENEILEHPHLVKPIEVVSYLGKTLSDSAATLLMIADDNPIALIRRDDVKISFQKVKKILGIKSLRIATQEQFANITGLPVGAARHLLPGVKQTIIDKNVFEKEFVLGGTGSFQHTIRLKSNDLKNLPDSSTEDIIEDSNNSFQKLSENKIKRVFSGIRATGRLHLGNYLGAVKGFLELQSTGEYETIYCVVDVHTITTPFNPEQLKKNKREIIIDYLAAGLDPKKSMLIYQSDVPEHTELAFYFSSIMTVNRMQHLPTYKDKIKQHPKNITMALLNYPILMAADILVYKAGLVPVGIDQEPHLEVAREIARKMNQDYGMDFPEPIRFATKGEYVPSLSGTGKMSKTVKGSYINLTDSIEEIRKKIRSIPTATRSGGEMTEGLKSLFAFSELFIPEEVEGYKKQFKQGTLKFVEIKDRISEAIYKELQSFQQKRLAIAKDNNYVDRVIRESAEKARAIASQTVKEVREKMGLL
;
A
#
# COMPACT_ATOMS: atom_id res chain seq x y z
N MET A 1 9.63 24.36 -32.53
CA MET A 1 11.01 24.65 -32.94
C MET A 1 11.89 24.12 -31.83
N ILE A 2 12.76 23.17 -32.13
CA ILE A 2 13.57 22.48 -31.11
C ILE A 2 14.50 23.50 -30.44
N ASP A 3 14.55 23.47 -29.10
CA ASP A 3 15.41 24.35 -28.30
C ASP A 3 16.88 24.19 -28.73
N GLN A 4 17.54 25.29 -29.08
CA GLN A 4 18.94 25.29 -29.54
C GLN A 4 19.88 24.59 -28.54
N LYS A 5 19.63 24.73 -27.22
CA LYS A 5 20.43 24.05 -26.17
C LYS A 5 20.26 22.53 -26.19
N VAL A 6 19.14 22.02 -26.71
CA VAL A 6 18.89 20.58 -26.90
C VAL A 6 19.63 20.08 -28.14
N VAL A 7 19.64 20.86 -29.22
CA VAL A 7 20.39 20.55 -30.45
C VAL A 7 21.91 20.50 -30.17
N GLU A 8 22.44 21.51 -29.49
CA GLU A 8 23.86 21.56 -29.09
C GLU A 8 24.24 20.36 -28.20
N TYR A 9 23.36 19.98 -27.27
CA TYR A 9 23.57 18.80 -26.44
C TYR A 9 23.59 17.49 -27.25
N SER A 10 22.65 17.31 -28.19
CA SER A 10 22.61 16.16 -29.11
C SER A 10 23.88 16.06 -29.94
N GLN A 11 24.38 17.18 -30.49
CA GLN A 11 25.63 17.23 -31.25
C GLN A 11 26.84 16.87 -30.39
N LYS A 12 26.89 17.37 -29.15
CA LYS A 12 27.97 17.03 -28.20
C LYS A 12 28.01 15.54 -27.88
N LEU A 13 26.85 14.90 -27.72
CA LEU A 13 26.77 13.45 -27.55
C LEU A 13 27.31 12.70 -28.78
N LYS A 14 26.97 13.13 -30.00
CA LYS A 14 27.49 12.53 -31.23
C LYS A 14 29.01 12.65 -31.36
N GLN A 15 29.59 13.78 -30.95
CA GLN A 15 31.05 14.00 -30.96
C GLN A 15 31.81 13.02 -30.07
N ILE A 16 31.19 12.55 -28.99
CA ILE A 16 31.76 11.52 -28.10
C ILE A 16 31.26 10.12 -28.48
N GLY A 17 30.74 9.92 -29.69
CA GLY A 17 30.33 8.60 -30.18
C GLY A 17 29.03 8.07 -29.58
N ILE A 18 28.11 8.95 -29.14
CA ILE A 18 26.77 8.58 -28.66
C ILE A 18 25.74 8.94 -29.72
N GLU A 19 25.33 7.95 -30.50
CA GLU A 19 24.30 8.14 -31.52
C GLU A 19 22.94 8.38 -30.87
N ASN A 20 22.23 9.39 -31.36
CA ASN A 20 21.01 9.86 -30.73
C ASN A 20 20.04 10.61 -31.65
N GLU A 21 18.79 10.64 -31.22
CA GLU A 21 17.64 11.27 -31.85
C GLU A 21 16.86 12.09 -30.81
N ILE A 22 16.49 13.33 -31.15
CA ILE A 22 15.67 14.19 -30.29
C ILE A 22 14.20 13.89 -30.55
N LEU A 23 13.43 13.65 -29.50
CA LEU A 23 11.98 13.44 -29.57
C LEU A 23 11.26 14.59 -28.87
N GLU A 24 10.27 15.18 -29.55
CA GLU A 24 9.43 16.26 -29.01
C GLU A 24 8.20 15.71 -28.27
N HIS A 25 7.84 16.35 -27.17
CA HIS A 25 6.61 16.07 -26.44
C HIS A 25 6.07 17.35 -25.76
N PRO A 26 4.80 17.38 -25.31
CA PRO A 26 4.27 18.48 -24.50
C PRO A 26 5.11 18.72 -23.24
N HIS A 27 4.91 19.86 -22.57
CA HIS A 27 5.59 20.12 -21.31
C HIS A 27 5.18 19.08 -20.25
N LEU A 28 6.12 18.19 -19.89
CA LEU A 28 5.90 17.08 -18.97
C LEU A 28 7.06 17.01 -17.98
N VAL A 29 6.73 16.88 -16.69
CA VAL A 29 7.72 16.93 -15.60
C VAL A 29 8.03 15.53 -15.08
N LYS A 30 7.06 14.61 -15.10
CA LYS A 30 7.26 13.26 -14.55
C LYS A 30 7.71 12.28 -15.64
N PRO A 31 8.73 11.44 -15.39
CA PRO A 31 9.18 10.43 -16.34
C PRO A 31 8.06 9.52 -16.87
N ILE A 32 7.12 9.12 -16.01
CA ILE A 32 5.99 8.25 -16.40
C ILE A 32 5.08 8.90 -17.45
N GLU A 33 4.91 10.23 -17.41
CA GLU A 33 4.07 10.95 -18.36
C GLU A 33 4.77 11.01 -19.73
N VAL A 34 6.09 11.24 -19.75
CA VAL A 34 6.90 11.29 -20.97
C VAL A 34 6.91 9.95 -21.69
N VAL A 35 7.23 8.86 -20.98
CA VAL A 35 7.27 7.52 -21.60
C VAL A 35 5.88 7.09 -22.08
N SER A 36 4.81 7.40 -21.33
CA SER A 36 3.44 7.07 -21.75
C SER A 36 3.03 7.82 -23.01
N TYR A 37 3.38 9.09 -23.13
CA TYR A 37 3.13 9.90 -24.33
C TYR A 37 3.81 9.31 -25.58
N LEU A 38 5.02 8.78 -25.41
CA LEU A 38 5.81 8.18 -26.50
C LEU A 38 5.48 6.69 -26.75
N GLY A 39 4.46 6.14 -26.09
CA GLY A 39 4.09 4.72 -26.22
C GLY A 39 5.16 3.76 -25.67
N LYS A 40 5.89 4.20 -24.65
CA LYS A 40 6.98 3.48 -23.96
C LYS A 40 6.65 3.27 -22.48
N THR A 41 7.49 2.51 -21.81
CA THR A 41 7.40 2.23 -20.37
C THR A 41 8.59 2.86 -19.63
N LEU A 42 8.53 2.95 -18.29
CA LEU A 42 9.69 3.36 -17.48
C LEU A 42 10.91 2.47 -17.71
N SER A 43 10.65 1.23 -18.12
CA SER A 43 11.66 0.24 -18.49
C SER A 43 12.52 0.68 -19.69
N ASP A 44 12.02 1.60 -20.52
CA ASP A 44 12.66 2.12 -21.74
C ASP A 44 13.34 3.49 -21.52
N SER A 45 13.37 4.00 -20.28
CA SER A 45 13.94 5.29 -19.90
C SER A 45 15.03 5.13 -18.83
N ALA A 46 16.04 6.00 -18.86
CA ALA A 46 17.11 6.07 -17.89
C ALA A 46 17.20 7.47 -17.27
N ALA A 47 17.22 7.53 -15.95
CA ALA A 47 17.39 8.75 -15.17
C ALA A 47 18.86 8.94 -14.78
N THR A 48 19.31 10.20 -14.84
CA THR A 48 20.57 10.63 -14.22
C THR A 48 20.28 11.30 -12.88
N LEU A 49 20.94 10.83 -11.83
CA LEU A 49 20.87 11.40 -10.49
C LEU A 49 22.21 12.04 -10.12
N LEU A 50 22.16 13.29 -9.66
CA LEU A 50 23.33 13.96 -9.06
C LEU A 50 23.44 13.57 -7.58
N MET A 51 24.56 12.99 -7.22
CA MET A 51 24.87 12.58 -5.85
C MET A 51 26.10 13.33 -5.34
N ILE A 52 26.20 13.46 -4.02
CA ILE A 52 27.37 13.99 -3.31
C ILE A 52 28.02 12.83 -2.55
N ALA A 53 29.23 12.46 -2.96
CA ALA A 53 30.04 11.37 -2.44
C ALA A 53 31.28 11.94 -1.72
N ASP A 54 31.31 11.87 -0.39
CA ASP A 54 32.33 12.53 0.45
C ASP A 54 32.68 13.95 -0.07
N ASP A 55 31.64 14.77 -0.24
CA ASP A 55 31.64 16.15 -0.76
C ASP A 55 31.94 16.35 -2.26
N ASN A 56 32.16 15.27 -3.02
CA ASN A 56 32.38 15.34 -4.47
C ASN A 56 31.10 15.02 -5.26
N PRO A 57 30.74 15.83 -6.27
CA PRO A 57 29.59 15.55 -7.11
C PRO A 57 29.87 14.42 -8.11
N ILE A 58 29.00 13.42 -8.11
CA ILE A 58 29.01 12.29 -9.05
C ILE A 58 27.64 12.12 -9.71
N ALA A 59 27.60 11.51 -10.90
CA ALA A 59 26.37 11.18 -11.60
C ALA A 59 26.13 9.67 -11.53
N LEU A 60 24.90 9.27 -11.21
CA LEU A 60 24.46 7.89 -11.30
C LEU A 60 23.39 7.76 -12.38
N ILE A 61 23.56 6.87 -13.35
CA ILE A 61 22.59 6.60 -14.41
C ILE A 61 21.96 5.24 -14.15
N ARG A 62 20.63 5.18 -14.06
CA ARG A 62 19.87 3.92 -13.91
C ARG A 62 18.60 3.96 -14.73
N ARG A 63 18.01 2.80 -15.02
CA ARG A 63 16.65 2.74 -15.60
C ARG A 63 15.61 3.30 -14.63
N ASP A 64 14.54 3.89 -15.15
CA ASP A 64 13.53 4.56 -14.33
C ASP A 64 12.68 3.60 -13.48
N ASP A 65 12.63 2.32 -13.85
CA ASP A 65 11.86 1.25 -13.19
C ASP A 65 12.58 0.53 -12.04
N VAL A 66 13.85 0.86 -11.76
CA VAL A 66 14.66 0.25 -10.69
C VAL A 66 15.07 1.28 -9.62
N LYS A 67 15.60 0.87 -8.46
CA LYS A 67 16.09 1.79 -7.41
C LYS A 67 17.59 1.66 -7.24
N ILE A 68 18.28 2.74 -6.85
CA ILE A 68 19.73 2.70 -6.56
C ILE A 68 19.98 2.16 -5.15
N SER A 69 20.93 1.24 -5.01
CA SER A 69 21.48 0.80 -3.73
C SER A 69 22.65 1.70 -3.31
N PHE A 70 22.41 2.60 -2.36
CA PHE A 70 23.46 3.50 -1.85
C PHE A 70 24.60 2.73 -1.20
N GLN A 71 24.32 1.55 -0.62
CA GLN A 71 25.34 0.68 -0.04
C GLN A 71 26.29 0.11 -1.12
N LYS A 72 25.76 -0.36 -2.25
CA LYS A 72 26.58 -0.85 -3.37
C LYS A 72 27.45 0.28 -3.91
N VAL A 73 26.87 1.46 -4.16
CA VAL A 73 27.62 2.63 -4.66
C VAL A 73 28.73 3.04 -3.68
N LYS A 74 28.43 3.11 -2.37
CA LYS A 74 29.46 3.42 -1.36
C LYS A 74 30.60 2.41 -1.34
N LYS A 75 30.29 1.12 -1.49
CA LYS A 75 31.28 0.04 -1.54
C LYS A 75 32.15 0.12 -2.79
N ILE A 76 31.55 0.37 -3.96
CA ILE A 76 32.24 0.55 -5.24
C ILE A 76 33.22 1.73 -5.16
N LEU A 77 32.77 2.84 -4.58
CA LEU A 77 33.57 4.07 -4.48
C LEU A 77 34.53 4.10 -3.28
N GLY A 78 34.38 3.19 -2.31
CA GLY A 78 35.18 3.20 -1.08
C GLY A 78 34.94 4.42 -0.17
N ILE A 79 33.74 5.00 -0.24
CA ILE A 79 33.37 6.26 0.44
C ILE A 79 32.51 6.02 1.68
N LYS A 80 32.48 7.00 2.59
CA LYS A 80 31.70 6.92 3.84
C LYS A 80 30.28 7.48 3.67
N SER A 81 30.16 8.60 2.96
CA SER A 81 28.92 9.35 2.79
C SER A 81 28.51 9.38 1.33
N LEU A 82 27.23 9.13 1.09
CA LEU A 82 26.59 9.29 -0.21
C LEU A 82 25.17 9.80 0.00
N ARG A 83 24.84 10.93 -0.62
CA ARG A 83 23.50 11.52 -0.57
C ARG A 83 23.10 12.11 -1.90
N ILE A 84 21.81 12.29 -2.13
CA ILE A 84 21.31 13.03 -3.29
C ILE A 84 21.68 14.52 -3.11
N ALA A 85 22.07 15.18 -4.19
CA ALA A 85 22.27 16.63 -4.18
C ALA A 85 20.94 17.36 -3.90
N THR A 86 21.00 18.44 -3.13
CA THR A 86 19.83 19.31 -2.93
C THR A 86 19.43 19.99 -4.24
N GLN A 87 18.20 20.53 -4.32
CA GLN A 87 17.76 21.28 -5.50
C GLN A 87 18.69 22.46 -5.83
N GLU A 88 19.16 23.16 -4.81
CA GLU A 88 20.12 24.26 -4.94
C GLU A 88 21.48 23.77 -5.44
N GLN A 89 22.02 22.68 -4.86
CA GLN A 89 23.26 22.07 -5.34
C GLN A 89 23.14 21.61 -6.79
N PHE A 90 22.03 20.98 -7.15
CA PHE A 90 21.78 20.55 -8.52
C PHE A 90 21.79 21.73 -9.50
N ALA A 91 21.05 22.80 -9.20
CA ALA A 91 21.01 23.99 -10.04
C ALA A 91 22.39 24.64 -10.16
N ASN A 92 23.11 24.79 -9.05
CA ASN A 92 24.43 25.45 -9.02
C ASN A 92 25.51 24.65 -9.75
N ILE A 93 25.53 23.32 -9.61
CA ILE A 93 26.53 22.45 -10.23
C ILE A 93 26.27 22.29 -11.73
N THR A 94 25.01 22.07 -12.11
CA THR A 94 24.67 21.64 -13.48
C THR A 94 24.22 22.79 -14.38
N GLY A 95 23.71 23.89 -13.80
CA GLY A 95 23.04 24.95 -14.54
C GLY A 95 21.72 24.53 -15.18
N LEU A 96 21.16 23.37 -14.81
CA LEU A 96 19.93 22.82 -15.37
C LEU A 96 18.73 23.00 -14.43
N PRO A 97 17.50 23.09 -14.97
CA PRO A 97 16.29 22.98 -14.17
C PRO A 97 16.22 21.65 -13.41
N VAL A 98 15.80 21.70 -12.14
CA VAL A 98 15.61 20.49 -11.30
C VAL A 98 14.63 19.55 -11.98
N GLY A 99 15.04 18.29 -12.20
CA GLY A 99 14.22 17.29 -12.89
C GLY A 99 14.50 17.16 -14.39
N ALA A 100 15.37 18.00 -14.97
CA ALA A 100 15.76 17.95 -16.38
C ALA A 100 17.20 17.45 -16.58
N ALA A 101 17.68 16.53 -15.74
CA ALA A 101 19.06 16.05 -15.77
C ALA A 101 19.44 15.40 -17.12
N ARG A 102 20.68 15.65 -17.55
CA ARG A 102 21.30 15.07 -18.75
C ARG A 102 22.13 13.84 -18.38
N HIS A 103 22.42 12.94 -19.32
CA HIS A 103 23.36 11.84 -19.10
C HIS A 103 24.81 12.32 -19.04
N LEU A 104 25.21 13.19 -19.97
CA LEU A 104 26.44 13.97 -19.81
C LEU A 104 26.12 15.19 -18.95
N LEU A 105 26.22 15.00 -17.63
CA LEU A 105 25.80 16.00 -16.64
C LEU A 105 26.88 17.08 -16.45
N PRO A 106 26.60 18.37 -16.67
CA PRO A 106 27.58 19.43 -16.46
C PRO A 106 28.04 19.53 -15.01
N GLY A 107 29.31 19.91 -14.79
CA GLY A 107 29.88 20.09 -13.46
C GLY A 107 30.21 18.78 -12.72
N VAL A 108 30.01 17.63 -13.37
CA VAL A 108 30.30 16.31 -12.82
C VAL A 108 31.42 15.64 -13.60
N LYS A 109 32.41 15.11 -12.87
CA LYS A 109 33.56 14.42 -13.47
C LYS A 109 33.41 12.91 -13.50
N GLN A 110 32.71 12.30 -12.54
CA GLN A 110 32.59 10.85 -12.46
C GLN A 110 31.14 10.41 -12.69
N THR A 111 30.95 9.45 -13.59
CA THR A 111 29.64 8.86 -13.86
C THR A 111 29.66 7.36 -13.61
N ILE A 112 28.68 6.83 -12.88
CA ILE A 112 28.46 5.40 -12.75
C ILE A 112 27.16 5.03 -13.43
N ILE A 113 27.21 4.07 -14.34
CA ILE A 113 26.08 3.61 -15.13
C ILE A 113 25.70 2.23 -14.63
N ASP A 114 24.44 2.05 -14.26
CA ASP A 114 23.93 0.75 -13.89
C ASP A 114 23.96 -0.21 -15.09
N LYS A 115 24.49 -1.41 -14.88
CA LYS A 115 24.62 -2.43 -15.93
C LYS A 115 23.28 -2.79 -16.61
N ASN A 116 22.14 -2.65 -15.91
CA ASN A 116 20.84 -3.01 -16.48
C ASN A 116 20.34 -2.00 -17.52
N VAL A 117 20.93 -0.79 -17.59
CA VAL A 117 20.66 0.19 -18.66
C VAL A 117 20.93 -0.42 -20.05
N PHE A 118 21.89 -1.34 -20.14
CA PHE A 118 22.31 -1.98 -21.38
C PHE A 118 21.44 -3.18 -21.80
N GLU A 119 20.43 -3.58 -21.01
CA GLU A 119 19.50 -4.67 -21.37
C GLU A 119 18.57 -4.28 -22.52
N LYS A 120 18.39 -2.98 -22.77
CA LYS A 120 17.61 -2.44 -23.89
C LYS A 120 18.56 -1.92 -24.95
N GLU A 121 18.26 -2.15 -26.22
CA GLU A 121 19.07 -1.60 -27.32
C GLU A 121 19.06 -0.06 -27.32
N PHE A 122 17.92 0.54 -26.99
CA PHE A 122 17.73 1.99 -26.91
C PHE A 122 17.11 2.39 -25.57
N VAL A 123 17.51 3.56 -25.07
CA VAL A 123 16.92 4.18 -23.87
C VAL A 123 16.60 5.65 -24.13
N LEU A 124 15.58 6.14 -23.43
CA LEU A 124 15.22 7.55 -23.36
C LEU A 124 15.98 8.25 -22.21
N GLY A 125 16.36 9.50 -22.42
CA GLY A 125 17.13 10.30 -21.48
C GLY A 125 16.71 11.76 -21.45
N GLY A 126 17.12 12.49 -20.42
CA GLY A 126 16.83 13.92 -20.31
C GLY A 126 17.75 14.78 -21.19
N THR A 127 17.20 15.89 -21.68
CA THR A 127 17.89 16.85 -22.56
C THR A 127 18.25 18.18 -21.87
N GLY A 128 17.82 18.40 -20.62
CA GLY A 128 17.80 19.74 -20.02
C GLY A 128 16.48 20.51 -20.25
N SER A 129 15.53 19.93 -20.99
CA SER A 129 14.22 20.53 -21.30
C SER A 129 13.07 19.61 -20.87
N PHE A 130 11.94 20.20 -20.46
CA PHE A 130 10.70 19.46 -20.15
C PHE A 130 9.81 19.20 -21.37
N GLN A 131 10.26 19.56 -22.57
CA GLN A 131 9.52 19.39 -23.83
C GLN A 131 10.25 18.49 -24.84
N HIS A 132 11.44 18.00 -24.48
CA HIS A 132 12.27 17.18 -25.36
C HIS A 132 12.93 16.06 -24.55
N THR A 133 12.90 14.84 -25.08
CA THR A 133 13.72 13.73 -24.60
C THR A 133 14.70 13.32 -25.69
N ILE A 134 15.76 12.62 -25.31
CA ILE A 134 16.74 12.08 -26.26
C ILE A 134 16.66 10.56 -26.24
N ARG A 135 16.50 9.97 -27.41
CA ARG A 135 16.61 8.53 -27.62
C ARG A 135 18.03 8.24 -28.08
N LEU A 136 18.70 7.30 -27.42
CA LEU A 136 20.08 6.93 -27.73
C LEU A 136 20.28 5.42 -27.67
N LYS A 137 21.33 4.92 -28.32
CA LYS A 137 21.76 3.53 -28.13
C LYS A 137 22.36 3.37 -26.75
N SER A 138 21.82 2.46 -25.95
CA SER A 138 22.24 2.30 -24.55
C SER A 138 23.72 2.01 -24.43
N ASN A 139 24.27 1.14 -25.29
CA ASN A 139 25.66 0.70 -25.25
C ASN A 139 26.64 1.83 -25.55
N ASP A 140 26.22 2.87 -26.26
CA ASP A 140 27.06 4.04 -26.54
C ASP A 140 27.28 4.88 -25.27
N LEU A 141 26.44 4.77 -24.23
CA LEU A 141 26.64 5.47 -22.96
C LEU A 141 27.98 5.15 -22.29
N LYS A 142 28.64 4.04 -22.65
CA LYS A 142 30.00 3.71 -22.20
C LYS A 142 31.06 4.70 -22.72
N ASN A 143 30.73 5.49 -23.73
CA ASN A 143 31.59 6.54 -24.27
C ASN A 143 31.48 7.86 -23.47
N LEU A 144 30.64 7.91 -22.43
CA LEU A 144 30.65 9.04 -21.51
C LEU A 144 32.03 9.14 -20.84
N PRO A 145 32.60 10.36 -20.73
CA PRO A 145 33.91 10.56 -20.12
C PRO A 145 33.88 10.12 -18.65
N ASP A 146 34.98 9.50 -18.22
CA ASP A 146 35.19 9.06 -16.82
C ASP A 146 33.99 8.27 -16.27
N SER A 147 33.41 7.42 -17.13
CA SER A 147 32.28 6.56 -16.79
C SER A 147 32.72 5.13 -16.46
N SER A 148 31.99 4.50 -15.54
CA SER A 148 32.13 3.09 -15.19
C SER A 148 30.78 2.39 -15.27
N THR A 149 30.78 1.10 -15.60
CA THR A 149 29.58 0.26 -15.61
C THR A 149 29.60 -0.66 -14.40
N GLU A 150 28.60 -0.53 -13.54
CA GLU A 150 28.56 -1.20 -12.25
C GLU A 150 27.15 -1.73 -11.95
N ASP A 151 27.05 -2.64 -10.98
CA ASP A 151 25.77 -3.01 -10.39
C ASP A 151 25.46 -2.04 -9.23
N ILE A 152 24.69 -1.00 -9.51
CA ILE A 152 24.37 0.04 -8.53
C ILE A 152 22.91 0.01 -8.10
N ILE A 153 22.09 -0.87 -8.67
CA ILE A 153 20.69 -0.99 -8.30
C ILE A 153 20.50 -1.88 -7.07
N GLU A 154 19.43 -1.62 -6.34
CA GLU A 154 18.87 -2.62 -5.44
C GLU A 154 18.61 -3.87 -6.29
N ASP A 155 19.03 -5.05 -5.81
CA ASP A 155 18.74 -6.27 -6.54
C ASP A 155 17.23 -6.28 -6.84
N SER A 156 16.84 -6.59 -8.08
CA SER A 156 15.42 -6.54 -8.50
C SER A 156 14.55 -7.51 -7.72
N ASN A 157 15.18 -8.41 -6.99
CA ASN A 157 14.55 -9.26 -6.01
C ASN A 157 14.52 -8.65 -4.59
N ASN A 158 15.25 -7.57 -4.27
CA ASN A 158 15.48 -7.03 -2.92
C ASN A 158 14.38 -6.13 -2.33
N SER A 159 13.34 -5.73 -3.09
CA SER A 159 12.07 -5.32 -2.46
C SER A 159 11.33 -6.52 -1.84
N PHE A 160 11.66 -7.75 -2.29
CA PHE A 160 11.17 -9.02 -1.77
C PHE A 160 12.25 -9.92 -1.12
N GLN A 161 13.55 -9.62 -1.26
CA GLN A 161 14.73 -10.40 -0.83
C GLN A 161 15.54 -9.72 0.29
N LYS A 162 15.36 -8.42 0.59
CA LYS A 162 15.76 -7.91 1.92
C LYS A 162 14.92 -8.52 3.06
N LEU A 163 13.92 -9.31 2.67
CA LEU A 163 13.11 -10.19 3.49
C LEU A 163 13.54 -11.68 3.36
N SER A 164 14.64 -12.02 2.70
CA SER A 164 15.00 -13.43 2.42
C SER A 164 16.44 -13.82 2.72
N GLU A 165 17.21 -12.97 3.39
CA GLU A 165 18.32 -13.47 4.21
C GLU A 165 17.73 -13.84 5.58
N ASN A 166 17.05 -14.99 5.64
CA ASN A 166 16.48 -15.59 6.86
C ASN A 166 15.58 -14.69 7.74
N LYS A 167 14.91 -13.67 7.18
CA LYS A 167 13.99 -12.79 7.94
C LYS A 167 12.55 -12.91 7.44
N ILE A 168 11.78 -13.73 8.14
CA ILE A 168 10.30 -13.75 8.20
C ILE A 168 9.66 -12.44 7.67
N LYS A 169 8.79 -12.54 6.65
CA LYS A 169 8.02 -11.41 6.09
C LYS A 169 6.85 -11.07 7.00
N ARG A 170 6.87 -9.89 7.64
CA ARG A 170 5.76 -9.48 8.50
C ARG A 170 4.67 -8.74 7.77
N VAL A 171 3.44 -9.22 7.98
CA VAL A 171 2.21 -8.62 7.48
C VAL A 171 1.42 -8.09 8.68
N PHE A 172 1.03 -6.82 8.63
CA PHE A 172 0.15 -6.23 9.65
C PHE A 172 -1.17 -5.79 9.01
N SER A 173 -2.30 -6.20 9.60
CA SER A 173 -3.61 -5.66 9.25
C SER A 173 -4.43 -5.33 10.50
N GLY A 174 -5.05 -4.16 10.50
CA GLY A 174 -5.83 -3.63 11.61
C GLY A 174 -7.30 -3.44 11.26
N ILE A 175 -8.21 -3.77 12.18
CA ILE A 175 -9.65 -3.47 12.06
C ILE A 175 -10.18 -2.78 13.32
N ARG A 176 -10.93 -1.69 13.15
CA ARG A 176 -11.59 -1.02 14.29
C ARG A 176 -12.68 -1.90 14.90
N ALA A 177 -12.87 -1.80 16.21
CA ALA A 177 -13.86 -2.55 16.97
C ALA A 177 -15.27 -1.95 16.84
N THR A 178 -15.78 -1.84 15.61
CA THR A 178 -17.08 -1.21 15.29
C THR A 178 -18.24 -2.19 15.14
N GLY A 179 -17.99 -3.50 15.27
CA GLY A 179 -19.01 -4.56 15.23
C GLY A 179 -18.47 -5.87 14.67
N ARG A 180 -19.31 -6.90 14.67
CA ARG A 180 -19.04 -8.21 14.01
C ARG A 180 -18.67 -8.07 12.55
N LEU A 181 -17.90 -9.00 12.00
CA LEU A 181 -17.56 -8.99 10.57
C LEU A 181 -18.83 -9.13 9.70
N HIS A 182 -18.81 -8.47 8.54
CA HIS A 182 -19.79 -8.65 7.48
C HIS A 182 -19.18 -9.34 6.26
N LEU A 183 -20.03 -9.75 5.32
CA LEU A 183 -19.65 -10.47 4.10
C LEU A 183 -18.53 -9.75 3.31
N GLY A 184 -18.61 -8.42 3.19
CA GLY A 184 -17.55 -7.62 2.59
C GLY A 184 -16.19 -7.69 3.30
N ASN A 185 -16.14 -7.81 4.64
CA ASN A 185 -14.86 -8.04 5.33
C ASN A 185 -14.33 -9.45 5.06
N TYR A 186 -15.24 -10.43 5.07
CA TYR A 186 -14.89 -11.83 4.91
C TYR A 186 -14.29 -12.13 3.52
N LEU A 187 -14.99 -11.76 2.46
CA LEU A 187 -14.53 -11.98 1.08
C LEU A 187 -13.46 -10.99 0.64
N GLY A 188 -13.52 -9.74 1.14
CA GLY A 188 -12.59 -8.69 0.73
C GLY A 188 -11.23 -8.73 1.43
N ALA A 189 -11.13 -9.34 2.60
CA ALA A 189 -9.89 -9.36 3.39
C ALA A 189 -9.59 -10.72 4.03
N VAL A 190 -10.55 -11.32 4.76
CA VAL A 190 -10.28 -12.52 5.58
C VAL A 190 -9.88 -13.74 4.73
N LYS A 191 -10.50 -13.96 3.56
CA LYS A 191 -10.06 -15.01 2.62
C LYS A 191 -8.58 -14.85 2.24
N GLY A 192 -8.16 -13.62 1.95
CA GLY A 192 -6.75 -13.29 1.70
C GLY A 192 -5.84 -13.53 2.90
N PHE A 193 -6.33 -13.31 4.12
CA PHE A 193 -5.59 -13.61 5.35
C PHE A 193 -5.34 -15.11 5.52
N LEU A 194 -6.33 -15.95 5.19
CA LEU A 194 -6.19 -17.41 5.23
C LEU A 194 -5.16 -17.90 4.20
N GLU A 195 -5.15 -17.31 3.00
CA GLU A 195 -4.14 -17.61 1.98
C GLU A 195 -2.73 -17.26 2.50
N LEU A 196 -2.55 -16.05 3.03
CA LEU A 196 -1.27 -15.61 3.61
C LEU A 196 -0.78 -16.52 4.74
N GLN A 197 -1.69 -16.91 5.64
CA GLN A 197 -1.38 -17.84 6.72
C GLN A 197 -0.99 -19.24 6.19
N SER A 198 -1.54 -19.67 5.05
CA SER A 198 -1.32 -21.00 4.51
C SER A 198 0.04 -21.18 3.84
N THR A 199 0.67 -20.09 3.35
CA THR A 199 1.97 -20.19 2.65
C THR A 199 3.12 -20.55 3.60
N GLY A 200 3.01 -20.17 4.88
CA GLY A 200 4.10 -20.31 5.85
C GLY A 200 5.27 -19.32 5.64
N GLU A 201 5.19 -18.44 4.64
CA GLU A 201 6.23 -17.45 4.32
C GLU A 201 6.10 -16.16 5.16
N TYR A 202 4.93 -15.95 5.77
CA TYR A 202 4.57 -14.71 6.44
C TYR A 202 4.31 -14.92 7.93
N GLU A 203 4.84 -14.03 8.75
CA GLU A 203 4.36 -13.83 10.12
C GLU A 203 3.29 -12.74 10.08
N THR A 204 2.07 -13.13 10.45
CA THR A 204 0.88 -12.30 10.25
C THR A 204 0.38 -11.80 11.59
N ILE A 205 0.13 -10.50 11.67
CA ILE A 205 -0.45 -9.82 12.83
C ILE A 205 -1.80 -9.23 12.42
N TYR A 206 -2.86 -9.78 13.00
CA TYR A 206 -4.23 -9.29 12.82
C TYR A 206 -4.69 -8.62 14.10
N CYS A 207 -4.75 -7.30 14.06
CA CYS A 207 -4.98 -6.46 15.23
C CYS A 207 -6.40 -5.89 15.24
N VAL A 208 -7.12 -6.09 16.34
CA VAL A 208 -8.30 -5.29 16.64
C VAL A 208 -7.83 -3.98 17.25
N VAL A 209 -7.93 -2.91 16.46
CA VAL A 209 -7.45 -1.58 16.83
C VAL A 209 -8.46 -0.83 17.71
N ASP A 210 -8.55 -1.27 18.96
CA ASP A 210 -9.45 -0.69 19.96
C ASP A 210 -9.02 0.71 20.41
N VAL A 211 -7.72 1.04 20.42
CA VAL A 211 -7.24 2.41 20.67
C VAL A 211 -7.56 3.35 19.49
N HIS A 212 -7.50 2.88 18.24
CA HIS A 212 -8.06 3.66 17.12
C HIS A 212 -9.57 3.88 17.24
N THR A 213 -10.28 2.98 17.91
CA THR A 213 -11.74 3.07 18.03
C THR A 213 -12.16 4.28 18.87
N ILE A 214 -11.37 4.66 19.88
CA ILE A 214 -11.66 5.78 20.77
C ILE A 214 -11.30 7.17 20.20
N THR A 215 -10.73 7.24 18.99
CA THR A 215 -10.42 8.51 18.29
C THR A 215 -11.67 9.28 17.84
N THR A 216 -12.83 8.63 17.85
CA THR A 216 -14.16 9.19 17.59
C THR A 216 -15.11 8.76 18.73
N PRO A 217 -16.28 9.39 18.88
CA PRO A 217 -17.27 8.97 19.89
C PRO A 217 -17.54 7.46 19.86
N PHE A 218 -17.52 6.82 21.04
CA PHE A 218 -17.68 5.37 21.19
C PHE A 218 -18.48 5.03 22.46
N ASN A 219 -19.01 3.81 22.51
CA ASN A 219 -19.64 3.26 23.71
C ASN A 219 -18.71 2.20 24.34
N PRO A 220 -18.32 2.33 25.63
CA PRO A 220 -17.38 1.41 26.27
C PRO A 220 -17.84 -0.05 26.30
N GLU A 221 -19.12 -0.30 26.60
CA GLU A 221 -19.67 -1.66 26.66
C GLU A 221 -19.71 -2.29 25.27
N GLN A 222 -20.06 -1.51 24.25
CA GLN A 222 -20.03 -1.95 22.87
C GLN A 222 -18.60 -2.22 22.39
N LEU A 223 -17.61 -1.42 22.81
CA LEU A 223 -16.20 -1.63 22.48
C LEU A 223 -15.70 -2.97 23.04
N LYS A 224 -15.95 -3.24 24.33
CA LYS A 224 -15.60 -4.51 24.99
C LYS A 224 -16.20 -5.70 24.25
N LYS A 225 -17.50 -5.62 23.92
CA LYS A 225 -18.20 -6.66 23.17
C LYS A 225 -17.61 -6.84 21.77
N ASN A 226 -17.45 -5.76 21.02
CA ASN A 226 -17.01 -5.80 19.62
C ASN A 226 -15.61 -6.38 19.47
N LYS A 227 -14.66 -6.01 20.35
CA LYS A 227 -13.29 -6.52 20.22
C LYS A 227 -13.24 -8.04 20.41
N ARG A 228 -14.02 -8.58 21.35
CA ARG A 228 -14.17 -10.03 21.54
C ARG A 228 -14.79 -10.72 20.32
N GLU A 229 -15.89 -10.16 19.83
CA GLU A 229 -16.63 -10.75 18.72
C GLU A 229 -15.79 -10.81 17.42
N ILE A 230 -14.91 -9.83 17.17
CA ILE A 230 -14.01 -9.85 16.01
C ILE A 230 -12.97 -10.99 16.10
N ILE A 231 -12.39 -11.23 17.27
CA ILE A 231 -11.44 -12.35 17.46
C ILE A 231 -12.16 -13.69 17.25
N ILE A 232 -13.37 -13.83 17.79
CA ILE A 232 -14.20 -15.02 17.57
C ILE A 232 -14.50 -15.19 16.07
N ASP A 233 -14.83 -14.11 15.36
CA ASP A 233 -15.07 -14.16 13.92
C ASP A 233 -13.79 -14.56 13.14
N TYR A 234 -12.61 -14.05 13.51
CA TYR A 234 -11.34 -14.45 12.90
C TYR A 234 -11.04 -15.94 13.11
N LEU A 235 -11.20 -16.45 14.33
CA LEU A 235 -11.02 -17.87 14.63
C LEU A 235 -12.03 -18.73 13.87
N ALA A 236 -13.30 -18.32 13.83
CA ALA A 236 -14.35 -19.04 13.10
C ALA A 236 -14.12 -19.06 11.58
N ALA A 237 -13.52 -18.01 11.03
CA ALA A 237 -13.11 -17.94 9.63
C ALA A 237 -11.96 -18.90 9.29
N GLY A 238 -11.19 -19.36 10.29
CA GLY A 238 -10.10 -20.32 10.12
C GLY A 238 -8.70 -19.75 10.35
N LEU A 239 -8.59 -18.52 10.88
CA LEU A 239 -7.29 -18.04 11.35
C LEU A 239 -6.85 -18.87 12.55
N ASP A 240 -5.61 -19.35 12.47
CA ASP A 240 -4.98 -20.21 13.45
C ASP A 240 -4.03 -19.38 14.31
N PRO A 241 -4.29 -19.21 15.62
CA PRO A 241 -3.46 -18.40 16.51
C PRO A 241 -2.04 -18.97 16.74
N LYS A 242 -1.78 -20.20 16.26
CA LYS A 242 -0.43 -20.74 16.20
C LYS A 242 0.38 -20.18 15.04
N LYS A 243 -0.28 -19.74 13.96
CA LYS A 243 0.34 -19.22 12.73
C LYS A 243 0.24 -17.70 12.61
N SER A 244 -0.82 -17.12 13.16
CA SER A 244 -1.10 -15.68 13.11
C SER A 244 -1.32 -15.14 14.51
N MET A 245 -0.79 -13.95 14.82
CA MET A 245 -1.06 -13.26 16.07
C MET A 245 -2.41 -12.53 15.97
N LEU A 246 -3.34 -12.87 16.86
CA LEU A 246 -4.66 -12.23 16.94
C LEU A 246 -4.72 -11.38 18.21
N ILE A 247 -4.54 -10.07 18.07
CA ILE A 247 -4.27 -9.18 19.21
C ILE A 247 -5.30 -8.06 19.36
N TYR A 248 -5.40 -7.52 20.57
CA TYR A 248 -5.93 -6.19 20.82
C TYR A 248 -4.79 -5.19 20.84
N GLN A 249 -4.99 -4.03 20.20
CA GLN A 249 -4.01 -2.96 20.19
C GLN A 249 -3.68 -2.49 21.61
N SER A 250 -4.70 -2.36 22.47
CA SER A 250 -4.52 -1.96 23.87
C SER A 250 -3.76 -2.97 24.74
N ASP A 251 -3.65 -4.23 24.32
CA ASP A 251 -2.89 -5.25 25.05
C ASP A 251 -1.38 -5.18 24.73
N VAL A 252 -0.95 -4.32 23.81
CA VAL A 252 0.47 -4.12 23.45
C VAL A 252 0.80 -2.62 23.60
N PRO A 253 1.19 -2.15 24.81
CA PRO A 253 1.37 -0.73 25.11
C PRO A 253 2.42 -0.03 24.24
N GLU A 254 3.35 -0.80 23.68
CA GLU A 254 4.39 -0.34 22.75
C GLU A 254 3.83 0.38 21.52
N HIS A 255 2.59 0.05 21.09
CA HIS A 255 1.90 0.79 20.04
C HIS A 255 1.75 2.28 20.41
N THR A 256 1.27 2.55 21.62
CA THR A 256 1.01 3.91 22.09
C THR A 256 2.30 4.64 22.47
N GLU A 257 3.27 3.93 23.03
CA GLU A 257 4.58 4.49 23.34
C GLU A 257 5.32 4.90 22.05
N LEU A 258 5.37 4.02 21.06
CA LEU A 258 6.02 4.32 19.79
C LEU A 258 5.31 5.45 19.03
N ALA A 259 3.98 5.50 19.10
CA ALA A 259 3.21 6.60 18.52
C ALA A 259 3.59 7.97 19.13
N PHE A 260 3.91 8.00 20.43
CA PHE A 260 4.39 9.22 21.07
C PHE A 260 5.77 9.61 20.53
N TYR A 261 6.72 8.67 20.43
CA TYR A 261 8.04 8.96 19.85
C TYR A 261 7.94 9.41 18.39
N PHE A 262 7.12 8.77 17.57
CA PHE A 262 6.90 9.21 16.19
C PHE A 262 6.24 10.59 16.08
N SER A 263 5.47 11.01 17.09
CA SER A 263 4.88 12.34 17.10
C SER A 263 5.93 13.45 17.25
N SER A 264 7.11 13.17 17.81
CA SER A 264 8.16 14.19 17.97
C SER A 264 8.84 14.57 16.64
N ILE A 265 8.70 13.75 15.59
CA ILE A 265 9.29 14.00 14.26
C ILE A 265 8.26 14.42 13.20
N MET A 266 6.99 14.54 13.59
CA MET A 266 5.89 14.89 12.70
C MET A 266 5.28 16.23 13.11
N THR A 267 5.16 17.14 12.15
CA THR A 267 4.60 18.47 12.44
C THR A 267 3.07 18.45 12.45
N VAL A 268 2.48 19.27 13.31
CA VAL A 268 1.02 19.50 13.36
C VAL A 268 0.49 19.90 11.98
N ASN A 269 1.19 20.80 11.28
CA ASN A 269 0.81 21.27 9.96
C ASN A 269 0.69 20.11 8.95
N ARG A 270 1.66 19.18 8.96
CA ARG A 270 1.66 18.02 8.07
C ARG A 270 0.46 17.10 8.32
N MET A 271 0.05 16.93 9.57
CA MET A 271 -1.12 16.12 9.95
C MET A 271 -2.44 16.80 9.59
N GLN A 272 -2.57 18.11 9.79
CA GLN A 272 -3.77 18.88 9.44
C GLN A 272 -4.05 18.91 7.92
N HIS A 273 -3.01 18.75 7.10
CA HIS A 273 -3.14 18.74 5.64
C HIS A 273 -3.66 17.41 5.06
N LEU A 274 -3.74 16.33 5.86
CA LEU A 274 -4.25 15.05 5.37
C LEU A 274 -5.73 15.18 4.95
N PRO A 275 -6.09 14.77 3.71
CA PRO A 275 -7.48 14.84 3.24
C PRO A 275 -8.46 14.14 4.18
N THR A 276 -8.08 12.96 4.68
CA THR A 276 -8.90 12.14 5.59
C THR A 276 -9.16 12.82 6.92
N TYR A 277 -8.22 13.62 7.43
CA TYR A 277 -8.43 14.44 8.62
C TYR A 277 -9.46 15.54 8.35
N LYS A 278 -9.32 16.26 7.22
CA LYS A 278 -10.26 17.30 6.79
C LYS A 278 -11.69 16.78 6.62
N ASP A 279 -11.85 15.54 6.16
CA ASP A 279 -13.16 14.90 6.05
C ASP A 279 -13.73 14.49 7.42
N LYS A 280 -12.90 13.93 8.30
CA LYS A 280 -13.31 13.51 9.64
C LYS A 280 -13.72 14.69 10.53
N ILE A 281 -13.05 15.83 10.47
CA ILE A 281 -13.46 17.02 11.23
C ILE A 281 -14.81 17.57 10.77
N LYS A 282 -15.16 17.42 9.49
CA LYS A 282 -16.50 17.77 8.98
C LYS A 282 -17.57 16.80 9.48
N GLN A 283 -17.24 15.51 9.57
CA GLN A 283 -18.16 14.48 10.09
C GLN A 283 -18.35 14.56 11.62
N HIS A 284 -17.34 15.03 12.34
CA HIS A 284 -17.33 15.11 13.80
C HIS A 284 -16.91 16.49 14.31
N PRO A 285 -17.64 17.57 13.98
CA PRO A 285 -17.21 18.94 14.27
C PRO A 285 -17.10 19.25 15.76
N LYS A 286 -17.81 18.50 16.61
CA LYS A 286 -17.76 18.63 18.08
C LYS A 286 -16.66 17.79 18.74
N ASN A 287 -15.96 16.94 18.00
CA ASN A 287 -14.99 15.97 18.54
C ASN A 287 -13.66 16.02 17.75
N ILE A 288 -13.14 17.22 17.52
CA ILE A 288 -11.83 17.44 16.90
C ILE A 288 -10.77 17.30 18.00
N THR A 289 -10.39 16.06 18.30
CA THR A 289 -9.47 15.74 19.40
C THR A 289 -8.03 15.59 18.92
N MET A 290 -7.06 15.68 19.84
CA MET A 290 -5.66 15.35 19.55
C MET A 290 -5.51 13.89 19.07
N ALA A 291 -6.31 12.97 19.59
CA ALA A 291 -6.33 11.58 19.13
C ALA A 291 -6.78 11.48 17.65
N LEU A 292 -7.76 12.29 17.23
CA LEU A 292 -8.20 12.36 15.83
C LEU A 292 -7.17 13.02 14.91
N LEU A 293 -6.31 13.91 15.42
CA LEU A 293 -5.19 14.44 14.65
C LEU A 293 -4.04 13.43 14.55
N ASN A 294 -3.77 12.71 15.65
CA ASN A 294 -2.61 11.84 15.81
C ASN A 294 -2.83 10.40 15.29
N TYR A 295 -4.06 9.99 14.95
CA TYR A 295 -4.31 8.60 14.54
C TYR A 295 -3.46 8.11 13.34
N PRO A 296 -3.06 8.93 12.34
CA PRO A 296 -2.18 8.44 11.27
C PRO A 296 -0.78 8.08 11.80
N ILE A 297 -0.30 8.78 12.83
CA ILE A 297 0.96 8.47 13.52
C ILE A 297 0.80 7.19 14.36
N LEU A 298 -0.34 7.02 15.04
CA LEU A 298 -0.67 5.76 15.72
C LEU A 298 -0.72 4.58 14.74
N MET A 299 -1.29 4.77 13.54
CA MET A 299 -1.31 3.75 12.49
C MET A 299 0.12 3.39 12.03
N ALA A 300 1.00 4.38 11.88
CA ALA A 300 2.40 4.13 11.57
C ALA A 300 3.10 3.34 12.68
N ALA A 301 2.84 3.67 13.95
CA ALA A 301 3.34 2.92 15.09
C ALA A 301 2.85 1.47 15.08
N ASP A 302 1.56 1.23 14.79
CA ASP A 302 1.01 -0.12 14.70
C ASP A 302 1.73 -1.01 13.68
N ILE A 303 2.16 -0.44 12.56
CA ILE A 303 2.86 -1.14 11.48
C ILE A 303 4.34 -1.32 11.82
N LEU A 304 5.01 -0.23 12.21
CA LEU A 304 6.46 -0.18 12.35
C LEU A 304 6.95 -0.80 13.67
N VAL A 305 6.12 -0.90 14.71
CA VAL A 305 6.49 -1.57 15.97
C VAL A 305 6.86 -3.04 15.74
N TYR A 306 6.28 -3.67 14.71
CA TYR A 306 6.64 -5.03 14.27
C TYR A 306 7.66 -5.05 13.14
N LYS A 307 8.12 -3.90 12.65
CA LYS A 307 8.84 -3.76 11.38
C LYS A 307 8.10 -4.47 10.24
N ALA A 308 6.78 -4.30 10.16
CA ALA A 308 5.96 -4.91 9.12
C ALA A 308 6.17 -4.19 7.78
N GLY A 309 6.59 -4.94 6.75
CA GLY A 309 6.81 -4.41 5.41
C GLY A 309 5.58 -4.47 4.51
N LEU A 310 4.57 -5.27 4.87
CA LEU A 310 3.39 -5.55 4.06
C LEU A 310 2.11 -5.23 4.83
N VAL A 311 1.22 -4.45 4.21
CA VAL A 311 0.00 -3.97 4.86
C VAL A 311 -1.21 -4.18 3.93
N PRO A 312 -2.10 -5.15 4.23
CA PRO A 312 -3.29 -5.40 3.44
C PRO A 312 -4.37 -4.36 3.69
N VAL A 313 -4.41 -3.33 2.84
CA VAL A 313 -5.39 -2.24 2.92
C VAL A 313 -5.88 -1.81 1.54
N GLY A 314 -7.06 -1.20 1.54
CA GLY A 314 -7.64 -0.57 0.34
C GLY A 314 -6.83 0.64 -0.13
N ILE A 315 -7.02 1.02 -1.40
CA ILE A 315 -6.34 2.18 -2.01
C ILE A 315 -6.67 3.50 -1.31
N ASP A 316 -7.81 3.58 -0.64
CA ASP A 316 -8.24 4.71 0.18
C ASP A 316 -7.35 4.95 1.42
N GLN A 317 -6.56 3.95 1.83
CA GLN A 317 -5.62 4.06 2.95
C GLN A 317 -4.20 4.47 2.52
N GLU A 318 -3.94 4.61 1.22
CA GLU A 318 -2.62 5.00 0.71
C GLU A 318 -2.08 6.30 1.33
N PRO A 319 -2.89 7.36 1.56
CA PRO A 319 -2.41 8.56 2.25
C PRO A 319 -1.88 8.31 3.65
N HIS A 320 -2.43 7.32 4.39
CA HIS A 320 -1.93 6.94 5.72
C HIS A 320 -0.67 6.09 5.65
N LEU A 321 -0.60 5.18 4.67
CA LEU A 321 0.63 4.43 4.40
C LEU A 321 1.79 5.36 4.06
N GLU A 322 1.54 6.44 3.32
CA GLU A 322 2.57 7.43 3.03
C GLU A 322 3.08 8.14 4.29
N VAL A 323 2.21 8.39 5.28
CA VAL A 323 2.66 8.90 6.60
C VAL A 323 3.57 7.88 7.28
N ALA A 324 3.24 6.59 7.24
CA ALA A 324 4.10 5.56 7.81
C ALA A 324 5.47 5.46 7.12
N ARG A 325 5.51 5.57 5.79
CA ARG A 325 6.78 5.62 5.04
C ARG A 325 7.59 6.88 5.36
N GLU A 326 6.93 8.02 5.45
CA GLU A 326 7.56 9.29 5.83
C GLU A 326 8.22 9.19 7.21
N ILE A 327 7.50 8.62 8.19
CA ILE A 327 8.02 8.35 9.55
C ILE A 327 9.20 7.38 9.50
N ALA A 328 9.08 6.27 8.77
CA ALA A 328 10.17 5.29 8.62
C ALA A 328 11.44 5.96 8.06
N ARG A 329 11.32 6.73 6.98
CA ARG A 329 12.45 7.44 6.36
C ARG A 329 13.10 8.44 7.32
N LYS A 330 12.31 9.24 8.03
CA LYS A 330 12.81 10.19 9.03
C LYS A 330 13.54 9.49 10.18
N MET A 331 12.94 8.45 10.77
CA MET A 331 13.58 7.69 11.83
C MET A 331 14.89 7.04 11.37
N ASN A 332 14.93 6.51 10.15
CA ASN A 332 16.13 5.92 9.58
C ASN A 332 17.21 6.97 9.31
N GLN A 333 16.83 8.16 8.83
CA GLN A 333 17.74 9.25 8.52
C GLN A 333 18.31 9.93 9.78
N ASP A 334 17.43 10.28 10.72
CA ASP A 334 17.77 11.14 11.85
C ASP A 334 18.37 10.33 13.02
N TYR A 335 17.93 9.08 13.19
CA TYR A 335 18.32 8.23 14.33
C TYR A 335 19.00 6.92 13.91
N GLY A 336 19.22 6.67 12.61
CA GLY A 336 19.91 5.47 12.14
C GLY A 336 19.16 4.18 12.47
N MET A 337 17.82 4.22 12.44
CA MET A 337 16.94 3.05 12.46
C MET A 337 16.97 2.29 11.12
N ASP A 338 16.37 1.10 11.10
CA ASP A 338 16.23 0.24 9.91
C ASP A 338 14.75 -0.10 9.59
N PHE A 339 13.83 0.81 9.90
CA PHE A 339 12.40 0.60 9.63
C PHE A 339 12.15 0.36 8.14
N PRO A 340 11.35 -0.66 7.78
CA PRO A 340 10.93 -0.82 6.39
C PRO A 340 9.95 0.29 6.00
N GLU A 341 9.96 0.66 4.73
CA GLU A 341 8.88 1.47 4.16
C GLU A 341 7.70 0.54 3.81
N PRO A 342 6.57 0.60 4.52
CA PRO A 342 5.49 -0.36 4.33
C PRO A 342 4.82 -0.23 2.97
N ILE A 343 4.58 -1.36 2.32
CA ILE A 343 3.98 -1.45 0.99
C ILE A 343 2.53 -1.92 1.13
N ARG A 344 1.63 -1.30 0.35
CA ARG A 344 0.26 -1.78 0.22
C ARG A 344 0.28 -3.18 -0.39
N PHE A 345 -0.24 -4.14 0.35
CA PHE A 345 -0.27 -5.53 -0.08
C PHE A 345 -1.68 -5.89 -0.55
N ALA A 346 -1.87 -6.09 -1.85
CA ALA A 346 -3.14 -6.54 -2.38
C ALA A 346 -3.27 -8.05 -2.14
N THR A 347 -4.14 -8.45 -1.22
CA THR A 347 -4.58 -9.86 -1.13
C THR A 347 -5.58 -10.17 -2.23
N LYS A 348 -5.67 -11.43 -2.67
CA LYS A 348 -6.80 -11.89 -3.47
C LYS A 348 -8.06 -11.75 -2.60
N GLY A 349 -8.88 -10.76 -2.92
CA GLY A 349 -10.10 -10.45 -2.21
C GLY A 349 -11.13 -9.94 -3.20
N GLU A 350 -12.38 -10.30 -2.98
CA GLU A 350 -13.46 -9.93 -3.89
C GLU A 350 -14.08 -8.60 -3.50
N TYR A 351 -14.38 -7.78 -4.50
CA TYR A 351 -15.19 -6.59 -4.28
C TYR A 351 -16.64 -7.01 -4.01
N VAL A 352 -17.12 -6.78 -2.79
CA VAL A 352 -18.53 -7.04 -2.42
C VAL A 352 -19.30 -5.73 -2.45
N PRO A 353 -20.27 -5.56 -3.37
CA PRO A 353 -21.06 -4.34 -3.47
C PRO A 353 -21.96 -4.13 -2.25
N SER A 354 -22.33 -2.88 -2.00
CA SER A 354 -23.38 -2.52 -1.04
C SER A 354 -24.73 -3.07 -1.48
N LEU A 355 -25.54 -3.55 -0.52
CA LEU A 355 -26.94 -3.90 -0.79
C LEU A 355 -27.80 -2.71 -1.22
N SER A 356 -27.36 -1.47 -0.95
CA SER A 356 -28.05 -0.24 -1.40
C SER A 356 -27.85 0.05 -2.89
N GLY A 357 -27.01 -0.71 -3.59
CA GLY A 357 -26.69 -0.50 -5.00
C GLY A 357 -25.46 0.37 -5.24
N THR A 358 -25.09 1.23 -4.30
CA THR A 358 -23.99 2.20 -4.47
C THR A 358 -22.88 2.01 -3.45
N GLY A 359 -21.63 2.00 -3.93
CA GLY A 359 -20.43 1.88 -3.09
C GLY A 359 -20.19 0.50 -2.50
N LYS A 360 -19.28 0.44 -1.52
CA LYS A 360 -18.88 -0.78 -0.80
C LYS A 360 -19.80 -1.08 0.38
N MET A 361 -19.95 -2.36 0.71
CA MET A 361 -20.62 -2.80 1.93
C MET A 361 -19.98 -2.16 3.18
N SER A 362 -20.77 -1.51 4.04
CA SER A 362 -20.26 -0.81 5.23
C SER A 362 -21.21 -0.86 6.42
N LYS A 363 -20.68 -1.12 7.62
CA LYS A 363 -21.46 -1.05 8.88
C LYS A 363 -22.04 0.34 9.16
N THR A 364 -21.40 1.38 8.64
CA THR A 364 -21.84 2.77 8.86
C THR A 364 -23.10 3.12 8.04
N VAL A 365 -23.42 2.34 7.01
CA VAL A 365 -24.62 2.52 6.17
C VAL A 365 -25.61 1.43 6.54
N LYS A 366 -26.67 1.81 7.28
CA LYS A 366 -27.70 0.86 7.73
C LYS A 366 -28.34 0.16 6.53
N GLY A 367 -28.46 -1.17 6.60
CA GLY A 367 -29.06 -1.99 5.55
C GLY A 367 -28.14 -2.29 4.36
N SER A 368 -26.90 -1.79 4.33
CA SER A 368 -25.97 -2.02 3.21
C SER A 368 -25.23 -3.37 3.26
N TYR A 369 -25.37 -4.14 4.36
CA TYR A 369 -24.49 -5.26 4.68
C TYR A 369 -25.20 -6.51 5.22
N ILE A 370 -24.56 -7.66 5.00
CA ILE A 370 -24.93 -8.98 5.53
C ILE A 370 -23.90 -9.36 6.61
N ASN A 371 -24.33 -9.61 7.84
CA ASN A 371 -23.42 -10.14 8.86
C ASN A 371 -23.13 -11.61 8.57
N LEU A 372 -21.94 -12.08 8.97
CA LEU A 372 -21.61 -13.51 8.84
C LEU A 372 -22.50 -14.40 9.72
N THR A 373 -23.17 -13.83 10.72
CA THR A 373 -24.10 -14.52 11.63
C THR A 373 -25.57 -14.36 11.27
N ASP A 374 -25.91 -13.70 10.16
CA ASP A 374 -27.31 -13.54 9.79
C ASP A 374 -27.93 -14.92 9.47
N SER A 375 -29.17 -15.13 9.92
CA SER A 375 -30.01 -16.26 9.54
C SER A 375 -30.39 -16.20 8.06
N ILE A 376 -30.84 -17.32 7.50
CA ILE A 376 -31.33 -17.36 6.11
C ILE A 376 -32.50 -16.39 5.90
N GLU A 377 -33.37 -16.21 6.90
CA GLU A 377 -34.48 -15.25 6.85
C GLU A 377 -33.99 -13.81 6.79
N GLU A 378 -32.97 -13.46 7.59
CA GLU A 378 -32.35 -12.13 7.58
C GLU A 378 -31.62 -11.86 6.26
N ILE A 379 -30.87 -12.85 5.75
CA ILE A 379 -30.19 -12.76 4.45
C ILE A 379 -31.22 -12.54 3.34
N ARG A 380 -32.28 -13.38 3.28
CA ARG A 380 -33.37 -13.24 2.30
C ARG A 380 -34.02 -11.87 2.37
N LYS A 381 -34.35 -11.38 3.57
CA LYS A 381 -34.95 -10.05 3.77
C LYS A 381 -34.03 -8.94 3.22
N LYS A 382 -32.73 -9.03 3.50
CA LYS A 382 -31.73 -8.06 3.05
C LYS A 382 -31.52 -8.09 1.52
N ILE A 383 -31.34 -9.27 0.93
CA ILE A 383 -31.18 -9.42 -0.52
C ILE A 383 -32.45 -9.00 -1.28
N ARG A 384 -33.63 -9.33 -0.76
CA ARG A 384 -34.90 -8.91 -1.36
C ARG A 384 -35.07 -7.39 -1.41
N SER A 385 -34.49 -6.68 -0.45
CA SER A 385 -34.53 -5.20 -0.38
C SER A 385 -33.65 -4.49 -1.42
N ILE A 386 -32.78 -5.20 -2.14
CA ILE A 386 -31.96 -4.60 -3.21
C ILE A 386 -32.88 -4.00 -4.27
N PRO A 387 -32.77 -2.70 -4.61
CA PRO A 387 -33.58 -2.07 -5.64
C PRO A 387 -33.40 -2.77 -7.00
N THR A 388 -34.51 -3.14 -7.64
CA THR A 388 -34.54 -3.72 -8.99
C THR A 388 -35.31 -2.79 -9.94
N ALA A 389 -35.03 -2.86 -11.24
CA ALA A 389 -35.72 -2.04 -12.24
C ALA A 389 -37.25 -2.29 -12.23
N THR A 390 -38.03 -1.24 -12.50
CA THR A 390 -39.50 -1.32 -12.61
C THR A 390 -39.99 -1.99 -13.90
N ARG A 391 -39.11 -2.17 -14.90
CA ARG A 391 -39.40 -2.91 -16.15
C ARG A 391 -38.25 -3.86 -16.50
N SER A 392 -38.56 -5.12 -16.78
CA SER A 392 -37.59 -6.11 -17.28
C SER A 392 -37.04 -5.67 -18.65
N GLY A 393 -35.72 -5.74 -18.84
CA GLY A 393 -35.06 -5.34 -20.10
C GLY A 393 -34.70 -3.85 -20.26
N GLY A 394 -34.91 -3.01 -19.24
CA GLY A 394 -34.44 -1.61 -19.23
C GLY A 394 -32.95 -1.45 -18.88
N GLU A 395 -32.46 -0.21 -18.80
CA GLU A 395 -31.10 0.07 -18.33
C GLU A 395 -30.84 -0.54 -16.94
N MET A 396 -29.63 -1.10 -16.75
CA MET A 396 -29.24 -1.67 -15.47
C MET A 396 -29.08 -0.58 -14.42
N THR A 397 -30.05 -0.50 -13.49
CA THR A 397 -29.92 0.29 -12.27
C THR A 397 -28.74 -0.20 -11.42
N GLU A 398 -28.19 0.67 -10.57
CA GLU A 398 -27.08 0.34 -9.66
C GLU A 398 -27.39 -0.86 -8.74
N GLY A 399 -28.64 -0.99 -8.29
CA GLY A 399 -29.09 -2.16 -7.51
C GLY A 399 -29.08 -3.45 -8.33
N LEU A 400 -29.44 -3.39 -9.62
CA LEU A 400 -29.38 -4.56 -10.50
C LEU A 400 -27.94 -4.96 -10.84
N LYS A 401 -27.04 -3.98 -11.04
CA LYS A 401 -25.59 -4.25 -11.18
C LYS A 401 -25.06 -4.96 -9.93
N SER A 402 -25.46 -4.51 -8.75
CA SER A 402 -25.09 -5.15 -7.48
C SER A 402 -25.63 -6.58 -7.38
N LEU A 403 -26.87 -6.82 -7.80
CA LEU A 403 -27.47 -8.16 -7.82
C LEU A 403 -26.72 -9.13 -8.75
N PHE A 404 -26.32 -8.69 -9.93
CA PHE A 404 -25.52 -9.51 -10.85
C PHE A 404 -24.10 -9.74 -10.33
N ALA A 405 -23.48 -8.74 -9.71
CA ALA A 405 -22.20 -8.93 -9.03
C ALA A 405 -22.31 -9.98 -7.91
N PHE A 406 -23.37 -9.97 -7.08
CA PHE A 406 -23.61 -11.05 -6.12
C PHE A 406 -23.78 -12.41 -6.80
N SER A 407 -24.43 -12.45 -7.96
CA SER A 407 -24.61 -13.68 -8.71
C SER A 407 -23.26 -14.22 -9.20
N GLU A 408 -22.38 -13.35 -9.69
CA GLU A 408 -21.01 -13.70 -10.12
C GLU A 408 -20.15 -14.24 -8.98
N LEU A 409 -20.35 -13.73 -7.76
CA LEU A 409 -19.60 -14.19 -6.58
C LEU A 409 -20.10 -15.54 -6.05
N PHE A 410 -21.41 -15.76 -6.00
CA PHE A 410 -22.00 -16.88 -5.26
C PHE A 410 -22.60 -18.00 -6.12
N ILE A 411 -22.97 -17.69 -7.37
CA ILE A 411 -23.60 -18.62 -8.31
C ILE A 411 -23.08 -18.41 -9.75
N PRO A 412 -21.75 -18.33 -9.97
CA PRO A 412 -21.15 -17.93 -11.26
C PRO A 412 -21.65 -18.75 -12.46
N GLU A 413 -21.92 -20.04 -12.25
CA GLU A 413 -22.39 -20.96 -13.28
C GLU A 413 -23.81 -20.63 -13.79
N GLU A 414 -24.63 -19.97 -12.98
CA GLU A 414 -26.04 -19.64 -13.29
C GLU A 414 -26.20 -18.22 -13.87
N VAL A 415 -25.19 -17.35 -13.67
CA VAL A 415 -25.22 -15.91 -14.01
C VAL A 415 -25.57 -15.67 -15.48
N GLU A 416 -24.94 -16.39 -16.39
CA GLU A 416 -25.16 -16.18 -17.82
C GLU A 416 -26.60 -16.53 -18.24
N GLY A 417 -27.21 -17.52 -17.58
CA GLY A 417 -28.63 -17.82 -17.73
C GLY A 417 -29.51 -16.65 -17.32
N TYR A 418 -29.25 -16.07 -16.14
CA TYR A 418 -30.00 -14.92 -15.64
C TYR A 418 -29.79 -13.65 -16.47
N LYS A 419 -28.57 -13.41 -17.00
CA LYS A 419 -28.29 -12.30 -17.91
C LYS A 419 -29.08 -12.42 -19.23
N LYS A 420 -29.20 -13.64 -19.78
CA LYS A 420 -30.04 -13.91 -20.97
C LYS A 420 -31.51 -13.64 -20.70
N GLN A 421 -32.04 -14.16 -19.58
CA GLN A 421 -33.42 -13.91 -19.17
C GLN A 421 -33.72 -12.44 -18.95
N PHE A 422 -32.77 -11.67 -18.39
CA PHE A 422 -32.92 -10.23 -18.21
C PHE A 422 -33.04 -9.49 -19.55
N LYS A 423 -32.16 -9.82 -20.52
CA LYS A 423 -32.20 -9.25 -21.87
C LYS A 423 -33.50 -9.60 -22.62
N GLN A 424 -34.05 -10.78 -22.36
CA GLN A 424 -35.32 -11.25 -22.95
C GLN A 424 -36.57 -10.75 -22.22
N GLY A 425 -36.40 -10.06 -21.08
CA GLY A 425 -37.52 -9.58 -20.27
C GLY A 425 -38.24 -10.67 -19.45
N THR A 426 -37.71 -11.89 -19.40
CA THR A 426 -38.34 -13.06 -18.74
C THR A 426 -37.82 -13.33 -17.33
N LEU A 427 -36.79 -12.60 -16.89
CA LEU A 427 -36.18 -12.79 -15.57
C LEU A 427 -37.17 -12.50 -14.43
N LYS A 428 -37.33 -13.47 -13.53
CA LYS A 428 -38.03 -13.27 -12.26
C LYS A 428 -37.03 -12.89 -11.18
N PHE A 429 -37.02 -11.61 -10.79
CA PHE A 429 -36.06 -11.10 -9.80
C PHE A 429 -36.12 -11.80 -8.43
N VAL A 430 -37.28 -12.32 -8.04
CA VAL A 430 -37.43 -13.06 -6.78
C VAL A 430 -36.63 -14.36 -6.81
N GLU A 431 -36.65 -15.09 -7.92
CA GLU A 431 -35.98 -16.38 -8.06
C GLU A 431 -34.45 -16.23 -7.92
N ILE A 432 -33.85 -15.28 -8.64
CA ILE A 432 -32.41 -14.99 -8.53
C ILE A 432 -32.03 -14.49 -7.13
N LYS A 433 -32.85 -13.63 -6.50
CA LYS A 433 -32.62 -13.12 -5.15
C LYS A 433 -32.65 -14.23 -4.09
N ASP A 434 -33.59 -15.16 -4.21
CA ASP A 434 -33.69 -16.29 -3.29
C ASP A 434 -32.52 -17.27 -3.50
N ARG A 435 -32.15 -17.54 -4.75
CA ARG A 435 -31.00 -18.38 -5.11
C ARG A 435 -29.68 -17.83 -4.56
N ILE A 436 -29.44 -16.52 -4.68
CA ILE A 436 -28.28 -15.84 -4.08
C ILE A 436 -28.31 -15.98 -2.55
N SER A 437 -29.46 -15.78 -1.92
CA SER A 437 -29.59 -15.85 -0.46
C SER A 437 -29.22 -17.23 0.07
N GLU A 438 -29.64 -18.29 -0.62
CA GLU A 438 -29.31 -19.67 -0.28
C GLU A 438 -27.82 -19.98 -0.48
N ALA A 439 -27.22 -19.48 -1.56
CA ALA A 439 -25.79 -19.64 -1.81
C ALA A 439 -24.93 -18.94 -0.73
N ILE A 440 -25.28 -17.70 -0.37
CA ILE A 440 -24.63 -16.96 0.72
C ILE A 440 -24.76 -17.73 2.04
N TYR A 441 -25.97 -18.20 2.37
CA TYR A 441 -26.18 -18.94 3.62
C TYR A 441 -25.36 -20.23 3.65
N LYS A 442 -25.31 -20.99 2.55
CA LYS A 442 -24.52 -22.22 2.42
C LYS A 442 -23.03 -21.96 2.66
N GLU A 443 -22.46 -20.90 2.08
CA GLU A 443 -21.06 -20.49 2.31
C GLU A 443 -20.82 -20.19 3.81
N LEU A 444 -21.77 -19.54 4.48
CA LEU A 444 -21.64 -19.12 5.88
C LEU A 444 -21.91 -20.23 6.91
N GLN A 445 -22.54 -21.34 6.54
CA GLN A 445 -22.93 -22.39 7.51
C GLN A 445 -21.74 -22.94 8.31
N SER A 446 -20.64 -23.27 7.63
CA SER A 446 -19.45 -23.82 8.30
C SER A 446 -18.84 -22.81 9.27
N PHE A 447 -18.82 -21.53 8.89
CA PHE A 447 -18.40 -20.43 9.73
C PHE A 447 -19.30 -20.29 10.96
N GLN A 448 -20.62 -20.26 10.76
CA GLN A 448 -21.61 -20.08 11.84
C GLN A 448 -21.52 -21.20 12.88
N GLN A 449 -21.35 -22.45 12.45
CA GLN A 449 -21.17 -23.60 13.34
C GLN A 449 -19.89 -23.48 14.18
N LYS A 450 -18.74 -23.21 13.54
CA LYS A 450 -17.45 -23.01 14.23
C LYS A 450 -17.53 -21.86 15.23
N ARG A 451 -18.13 -20.75 14.81
CA ARG A 451 -18.31 -19.56 15.64
C ARG A 451 -19.11 -19.85 16.90
N LEU A 452 -20.22 -20.58 16.77
CA LEU A 452 -21.05 -20.98 17.92
C LEU A 452 -20.27 -21.87 18.90
N ALA A 453 -19.42 -22.76 18.41
CA ALA A 453 -18.57 -23.58 19.27
C ALA A 453 -17.52 -22.73 19.99
N ILE A 454 -16.79 -21.87 19.26
CA ILE A 454 -15.74 -21.00 19.81
C ILE A 454 -16.32 -20.02 20.85
N ALA A 455 -17.47 -19.42 20.56
CA ALA A 455 -18.11 -18.45 21.44
C ALA A 455 -18.57 -19.05 22.79
N LYS A 456 -18.76 -20.37 22.87
CA LYS A 456 -19.08 -21.06 24.13
C LYS A 456 -17.86 -21.30 25.01
N ASP A 457 -16.67 -21.38 24.41
CA ASP A 457 -15.42 -21.62 25.13
C ASP A 457 -14.68 -20.30 25.40
N ASN A 458 -15.14 -19.59 26.44
CA ASN A 458 -14.53 -18.32 26.84
C ASN A 458 -13.05 -18.46 27.22
N ASN A 459 -12.70 -19.57 27.89
CA ASN A 459 -11.33 -19.83 28.33
C ASN A 459 -10.39 -19.99 27.13
N TYR A 460 -10.83 -20.66 26.06
CA TYR A 460 -10.06 -20.75 24.83
C TYR A 460 -9.81 -19.37 24.21
N VAL A 461 -10.85 -18.55 24.06
CA VAL A 461 -10.72 -17.21 23.47
C VAL A 461 -9.80 -16.32 24.30
N ASP A 462 -9.94 -16.33 25.62
CA ASP A 462 -9.09 -15.54 26.53
C ASP A 462 -7.63 -15.97 26.47
N ARG A 463 -7.40 -17.29 26.42
CA ARG A 463 -6.05 -17.85 26.26
C ARG A 463 -5.43 -17.42 24.93
N VAL A 464 -6.17 -17.51 23.82
CA VAL A 464 -5.69 -17.10 22.49
C VAL A 464 -5.28 -15.63 22.46
N ILE A 465 -6.12 -14.74 23.01
CA ILE A 465 -5.84 -13.30 23.05
C ILE A 465 -4.57 -13.03 23.86
N ARG A 466 -4.48 -13.62 25.07
CA ARG A 466 -3.33 -13.45 25.96
C ARG A 466 -2.03 -13.93 25.33
N GLU A 467 -2.01 -15.16 24.81
CA GLU A 467 -0.81 -15.75 24.18
C GLU A 467 -0.39 -14.98 22.92
N SER A 468 -1.35 -14.50 22.12
CA SER A 468 -1.06 -13.67 20.94
C SER A 468 -0.47 -12.32 21.35
N ALA A 469 -1.00 -11.69 22.40
CA ALA A 469 -0.49 -10.43 22.93
C ALA A 469 0.92 -10.59 23.52
N GLU A 470 1.20 -11.68 24.24
CA GLU A 470 2.54 -12.00 24.76
C GLU A 470 3.56 -12.12 23.62
N LYS A 471 3.23 -12.85 22.54
CA LYS A 471 4.09 -12.96 21.34
C LYS A 471 4.32 -11.61 20.68
N ALA A 472 3.25 -10.85 20.47
CA ALA A 472 3.32 -9.54 19.84
C ALA A 472 4.17 -8.56 20.68
N ARG A 473 3.98 -8.55 22.01
CA ARG A 473 4.75 -7.70 22.94
C ARG A 473 6.24 -8.03 22.93
N ALA A 474 6.60 -9.30 22.82
CA ALA A 474 8.01 -9.70 22.71
C ALA A 474 8.71 -9.08 21.48
N ILE A 475 8.00 -9.00 20.35
CA ILE A 475 8.51 -8.35 19.13
C ILE A 475 8.52 -6.83 19.31
N ALA A 476 7.41 -6.28 19.77
CA ALA A 476 7.20 -4.85 19.87
C ALA A 476 8.16 -4.17 20.86
N SER A 477 8.39 -4.78 22.02
CA SER A 477 9.29 -4.26 23.06
C SER A 477 10.73 -4.16 22.59
N GLN A 478 11.19 -5.09 21.74
CA GLN A 478 12.52 -5.02 21.15
C GLN A 478 12.65 -3.81 20.22
N THR A 479 11.65 -3.54 19.39
CA THR A 479 11.64 -2.37 18.49
C THR A 479 11.60 -1.06 19.28
N VAL A 480 10.76 -0.98 20.32
CA VAL A 480 10.68 0.22 21.17
C VAL A 480 11.97 0.46 21.93
N LYS A 481 12.60 -0.60 22.46
CA LYS A 481 13.90 -0.50 23.11
C LYS A 481 14.96 0.08 22.15
N GLU A 482 15.04 -0.44 20.93
CA GLU A 482 15.95 0.07 19.90
C GLU A 482 15.70 1.56 19.62
N VAL A 483 14.44 1.96 19.45
CA VAL A 483 14.07 3.37 19.25
C VAL A 483 14.53 4.24 20.42
N ARG A 484 14.30 3.79 21.67
CA ARG A 484 14.71 4.53 22.86
C ARG A 484 16.23 4.69 22.94
N GLU A 485 17.00 3.64 22.64
CA GLU A 485 18.48 3.71 22.59
C GLU A 485 18.93 4.72 21.53
N LYS A 486 18.38 4.64 20.31
CA LYS A 486 18.74 5.52 19.19
C LYS A 486 18.33 6.97 19.39
N MET A 487 17.29 7.21 20.19
CA MET A 487 16.83 8.56 20.57
C MET A 487 17.48 9.07 21.87
N GLY A 488 18.35 8.29 22.53
CA GLY A 488 19.03 8.70 23.77
C GLY A 488 18.13 8.73 25.01
N LEU A 489 17.09 7.90 25.06
CA LEU A 489 16.13 7.77 26.17
C LEU A 489 16.45 6.61 27.13
N LEU A 490 17.59 5.94 26.93
CA LEU A 490 18.07 4.82 27.72
C LEU A 490 19.51 5.03 28.17
#